data_AF-A0A7W1TXN8-F1
#
_entry.id   AF-A0A7W1TXN8-F1
#
_cell.length_a   1.000
_cell.length_b   1.000
_cell.length_c   1.000
_cell.angle_alpha   90.00
_cell.angle_beta   90.00
_cell.angle_gamma   90.00
#
_symmetry.space_group_name_H-M   'P 1'
#
loop_
_entity.id
_entity.type
_entity.pdbx_description
1 polymer ?
#
loop_
_entity_poly.entity_id
_entity_poly.type
_entity_poly.pdbx_seq_one_letter_code
_entity_poly.pdbx_strand_id
1 'polypeptide(L)' 'PEVYCKGADYAVTDLPEARTLARWGGQAVVLPYLQGRSTTRLVKEAARHAP' A
#
# COMPACT_ATOMS: atom_id res chain seq x y z
N PRO A 1 -6.84 3.22 -16.28
CA PRO A 1 -7.47 4.02 -15.21
C PRO A 1 -6.80 5.38 -15.12
N GLU A 2 -7.56 6.38 -14.67
CA GLU A 2 -7.07 7.72 -14.41
C GLU A 2 -6.19 7.72 -13.15
N VAL A 3 -6.55 6.90 -12.15
CA VAL A 3 -5.80 6.74 -10.90
C VAL A 3 -5.59 5.26 -10.59
N TYR A 4 -4.35 4.89 -10.29
CA TYR A 4 -3.96 3.57 -9.82
C TYR A 4 -3.33 3.67 -8.43
N CYS A 5 -3.86 2.95 -7.45
CA CYS A 5 -3.41 3.04 -6.06
C CYS A 5 -2.63 1.81 -5.63
N LYS A 6 -1.57 2.02 -4.85
CA LYS A 6 -0.83 0.98 -4.12
C LYS A 6 -0.67 1.33 -2.65
N GLY A 7 -0.48 0.30 -1.83
CA GLY A 7 -0.17 0.47 -0.41
C GLY A 7 1.23 1.05 -0.21
N ALA A 8 1.48 1.54 1.00
CA ALA A 8 2.71 2.22 1.39
C ALA A 8 4.01 1.42 1.23
N ASP A 9 3.91 0.12 0.96
CA ASP A 9 5.06 -0.77 0.79
C ASP A 9 5.80 -0.55 -0.55
N TYR A 10 5.34 0.39 -1.38
CA TYR A 10 5.91 0.72 -2.68
C TYR A 10 6.32 2.19 -2.73
N ALA A 11 7.40 2.51 -3.44
CA ALA A 11 7.61 3.86 -3.96
C ALA A 11 7.00 3.99 -5.35
N VAL A 12 6.44 5.16 -5.69
CA VAL A 12 5.88 5.40 -7.05
C VAL A 12 6.94 5.15 -8.13
N THR A 13 8.21 5.46 -7.85
CA THR A 13 9.35 5.24 -8.76
C THR A 13 9.59 3.78 -9.09
N ASP A 14 9.18 2.87 -8.20
CA ASP A 14 9.39 1.44 -8.34
C ASP A 14 8.21 0.75 -9.04
N LEU A 15 7.12 1.49 -9.31
CA LEU A 15 5.94 0.96 -10.00
C LEU A 15 6.13 1.02 -11.52
N PRO A 16 6.32 -0.12 -12.22
CA PRO A 16 6.42 -0.11 -13.68
C PRO A 16 5.14 0.44 -14.33
N GLU A 17 3.98 0.31 -13.68
CA GLU A 17 2.71 0.86 -14.14
C GLU A 17 2.72 2.38 -14.20
N ALA A 18 3.54 3.10 -13.42
CA ALA A 18 3.60 4.56 -13.46
C ALA A 18 3.98 5.08 -14.86
N ARG A 19 4.96 4.44 -15.52
CA ARG A 19 5.35 4.78 -16.89
C ARG A 19 4.23 4.47 -17.89
N THR A 20 3.52 3.37 -17.68
CA THR A 20 2.40 2.95 -18.54
C THR A 20 1.23 3.92 -18.44
N LEU A 21 0.86 4.32 -17.22
CA LEU A 21 -0.22 5.29 -16.94
C LEU A 21 0.07 6.66 -17.56
N ALA A 22 1.32 7.13 -17.49
CA ALA A 22 1.73 8.41 -18.05
C ALA A 22 1.48 8.52 -19.57
N ARG A 23 1.45 7.40 -20.31
CA ARG A 23 1.17 7.38 -21.76
C ARG A 23 -0.23 7.88 -22.13
N TRP A 24 -1.18 7.79 -21.19
CA TRP A 24 -2.56 8.25 -21.35
C TRP A 24 -2.96 9.28 -20.29
N GLY A 25 -1.99 9.91 -19.61
CA GLY A 25 -2.24 10.94 -18.59
C GLY A 25 -2.77 10.43 -17.25
N GLY A 26 -2.69 9.12 -16.99
CA GLY A 26 -3.04 8.54 -15.69
C GLY A 26 -1.93 8.73 -14.64
N GLN A 27 -2.28 8.56 -13.37
CA GLN A 27 -1.36 8.69 -12.24
C GLN A 27 -1.32 7.44 -11.35
N ALA A 28 -0.12 7.11 -10.86
CA ALA A 28 0.06 6.14 -9.78
C ALA A 28 0.19 6.88 -8.44
N VAL A 29 -0.56 6.42 -7.44
CA VAL A 29 -0.58 7.01 -6.08
C VAL A 29 -0.25 5.92 -5.06
N VAL A 30 0.69 6.23 -4.16
CA VAL A 30 0.98 5.39 -2.99
C VAL A 30 0.25 5.98 -1.80
N LEU A 31 -0.61 5.16 -1.17
CA LEU A 31 -1.39 5.55 0.00
C LEU A 31 -0.54 5.41 1.27
N PRO A 32 -0.76 6.26 2.29
CA PRO A 32 -0.05 6.16 3.56
C PRO A 32 -0.41 4.87 4.30
N TYR A 33 0.53 4.37 5.10
CA TYR A 33 0.28 3.23 5.97
C TYR A 33 -0.48 3.67 7.22
N LEU A 34 -1.57 2.97 7.54
CA LEU A 34 -2.30 3.16 8.80
C LEU A 34 -1.74 2.23 9.89
N GLN A 35 -0.98 2.83 10.81
CA GLN A 35 -0.40 2.11 11.93
C GLN A 35 -1.47 1.43 12.80
N GLY A 36 -1.13 0.24 13.34
CA GLY A 36 -2.00 -0.50 14.25
C GLY A 36 -3.18 -1.23 13.61
N ARG A 37 -3.33 -1.22 12.27
CA ARG A 37 -4.41 -1.92 11.55
C ARG A 37 -4.01 -3.23 10.89
N SER A 38 -2.76 -3.67 11.04
CA SER A 38 -2.31 -4.98 10.52
C SER A 38 -2.98 -6.12 11.27
N THR A 39 -3.72 -6.97 10.56
CA THR A 39 -4.30 -8.20 11.11
C THR A 39 -3.24 -9.12 11.68
N THR A 40 -2.09 -9.26 11.01
CA THR A 40 -0.95 -10.04 11.52
C THR A 40 -0.44 -9.48 12.84
N ARG A 41 -0.29 -8.16 12.96
CA ARG A 41 0.11 -7.52 14.22
C ARG A 41 -0.95 -7.76 15.30
N LEU A 42 -2.22 -7.57 14.98
CA LEU A 42 -3.33 -7.79 15.92
C LEU A 42 -3.37 -9.22 16.45
N VAL A 43 -3.20 -10.23 15.57
CA VAL A 43 -3.13 -11.64 15.98
C VAL A 43 -1.91 -11.90 16.87
N LYS A 44 -0.74 -11.35 16.53
CA LYS A 44 0.47 -11.48 17.37
C LYS A 44 0.29 -10.83 18.75
N GLU A 45 -0.35 -9.67 18.84
CA GLU A 45 -0.69 -9.05 20.12
C GLU A 45 -1.69 -9.91 20.91
N ALA A 46 -2.77 -10.38 20.29
CA ALA A 46 -3.75 -11.24 20.94
C ALA A 46 -3.11 -12.51 21.52
N ALA A 47 -2.21 -13.15 20.77
CA ALA A 47 -1.48 -14.34 21.23
C ALA A 47 -0.53 -14.04 22.41
N ARG A 48 0.09 -12.84 22.46
CA ARG A 48 0.92 -12.42 23.60
C ARG A 48 0.12 -12.22 24.89
N HIS A 49 -1.16 -11.91 24.77
CA HIS A 49 -2.07 -11.66 25.88
C HIS A 49 -2.95 -12.86 26.23
N ALA A 50 -2.77 -14.00 25.55
CA ALA A 50 -3.47 -15.23 25.88
C ALA A 50 -2.89 -15.84 27.19
N PRO A 51 -3.75 -16.30 28.12
CA PRO A 51 -3.32 -16.92 29.37
C PRO A 51 -2.65 -18.28 29.18
#